data_AF-A0A1W2LPR1-F1
#
_entry.id   AF-A0A1W2LPR1-F1
#
_cell.length_a   1.000
_cell.length_b   1.000
_cell.length_c   1.000
_cell.angle_alpha   90.00
_cell.angle_beta   90.00
_cell.angle_gamma   90.00
#
_symmetry.space_group_name_H-M   'P 1'
#
loop_
_entity.id
_entity.type
_entity.pdbx_description
1 polymer ?
#
loop_
_entity_poly.entity_id
_entity_poly.type
_entity_poly.pdbx_seq_one_letter_code
_entity_poly.pdbx_strand_id
1 'polypeptide(L)'
;MRTQEARAPRSVLLTALLAVVVTAGVIVTVVLLRPAAPTPAGDPGVPPVSDGAPSAPRVNCGDSACREIGAMTVGGLPVVLLADSSGKQGVVRIGADTAYPLIINDRGVTLKGDSLRCVDGTTPVCLVRGETGRGVTGELFVARGGIWRDTGKPYFSDAGTIALHDVTADGVADVIVVRHECPGAQSGSARCQAAPVLAEVYDVARGSVGCTRRYTAPSELRGWPDVRLTRADLRACP
;
A
#
# COMPACT_ATOMS: atom_id res chain seq x y z
N MET A 1 25.74 -28.79 46.68
CA MET A 1 26.33 -28.00 45.56
C MET A 1 25.72 -26.61 45.62
N ARG A 2 26.56 -25.57 45.78
CA ARG A 2 26.12 -24.17 45.86
C ARG A 2 25.90 -23.64 44.43
N THR A 3 24.69 -23.13 44.17
CA THR A 3 24.37 -22.40 42.93
C THR A 3 25.11 -21.08 42.93
N GLN A 4 26.02 -20.92 41.97
CA GLN A 4 26.82 -19.71 41.79
C GLN A 4 25.96 -18.72 40.99
N GLU A 5 25.45 -17.67 41.66
CA GLU A 5 24.75 -16.57 40.99
C GLU A 5 25.69 -15.90 39.98
N ALA A 6 25.30 -15.93 38.71
CA ALA A 6 26.00 -15.25 37.64
C ALA A 6 25.87 -13.74 37.85
N ARG A 7 26.90 -13.11 38.42
CA ARG A 7 26.97 -11.67 38.61
C ARG A 7 27.07 -11.02 37.23
N ALA A 8 26.04 -10.28 36.83
CA ALA A 8 26.05 -9.55 35.56
C ALA A 8 27.29 -8.64 35.48
N PRO A 9 28.01 -8.64 34.34
CA PRO A 9 29.22 -7.84 34.19
C PRO A 9 28.88 -6.35 34.30
N ARG A 10 29.72 -5.60 35.04
CA ARG A 10 29.52 -4.18 35.34
C ARG A 10 29.32 -3.31 34.10
N SER A 11 29.87 -3.73 32.95
CA SER A 11 29.68 -3.08 31.65
C SER A 11 28.23 -3.12 31.15
N VAL A 12 27.50 -4.22 31.38
CA VAL A 12 26.09 -4.37 30.99
C VAL A 12 25.18 -3.53 31.90
N LEU A 13 25.52 -3.46 33.19
CA LEU A 13 24.83 -2.57 34.13
C LEU A 13 25.01 -1.10 33.73
N LEU A 14 26.21 -0.70 33.32
CA LEU A 14 26.50 0.66 32.87
C LEU A 14 25.74 1.04 31.59
N THR A 15 25.71 0.17 30.58
CA THR A 15 24.97 0.45 29.33
C THR A 15 23.46 0.48 29.54
N ALA A 16 22.91 -0.41 30.37
CA ALA A 16 21.49 -0.37 30.73
C ALA A 16 21.11 0.93 31.45
N LEU A 17 21.95 1.38 32.39
CA LEU A 17 21.75 2.64 33.11
C LEU A 17 21.81 3.85 32.16
N LEU A 18 22.75 3.84 31.23
CA LEU A 18 22.91 4.90 30.25
C LEU A 18 21.72 4.98 29.28
N ALA A 19 21.21 3.82 28.84
CA ALA A 19 20.01 3.75 28.02
C ALA A 19 18.79 4.34 28.77
N VAL A 20 18.58 3.97 30.03
CA VAL A 20 17.47 4.51 30.85
C VAL A 20 17.58 6.03 31.01
N VAL A 21 18.78 6.56 31.25
CA VAL A 21 19.02 8.01 31.38
C VAL A 21 18.72 8.75 30.08
N VAL A 22 19.14 8.19 28.93
CA VAL A 22 18.85 8.80 27.62
C VAL A 22 17.35 8.81 27.34
N THR A 23 16.64 7.71 27.59
CA THR A 23 15.19 7.64 27.36
C THR A 23 14.43 8.60 28.28
N ALA A 24 14.82 8.68 29.56
CA ALA A 24 14.24 9.63 30.51
C ALA A 24 14.52 11.08 30.09
N GLY A 25 15.74 11.36 29.62
CA GLY A 25 16.12 12.65 29.06
C GLY A 25 15.19 13.07 27.93
N VAL A 26 15.00 12.22 26.91
CA VAL A 26 14.11 12.48 25.77
C VAL A 26 12.67 12.74 26.22
N ILE A 27 12.14 11.93 27.15
CA ILE A 27 10.78 12.11 27.66
C ILE A 27 10.63 13.47 28.35
N VAL A 28 11.62 13.87 29.17
CA VAL A 28 11.62 15.18 29.83
C VAL A 28 11.72 16.32 28.82
N THR A 29 12.56 16.24 27.80
CA THR A 29 12.63 17.27 26.76
C THR A 29 11.30 17.39 26.01
N VAL A 30 10.63 16.27 25.71
CA VAL A 30 9.30 16.27 25.09
C VAL A 30 8.26 16.91 26.02
N VAL A 31 8.30 16.68 27.32
CA VAL A 31 7.37 17.28 28.29
C VAL A 31 7.65 18.78 28.49
N LEU A 32 8.92 19.20 28.52
CA LEU A 32 9.29 20.61 28.66
C LEU A 32 9.06 21.43 27.37
N LEU A 33 9.23 20.81 26.21
CA LEU A 33 8.96 21.44 24.91
C LEU A 33 7.49 21.34 24.50
N ARG A 34 6.64 20.64 25.25
CA ARG A 34 5.19 20.71 25.07
C ARG A 34 4.74 22.12 25.45
N PRO A 35 4.26 22.94 24.49
CA PRO A 35 3.67 24.23 24.82
C PRO A 35 2.51 23.98 25.78
N ALA A 36 2.47 24.70 26.89
CA ALA A 36 1.33 24.65 27.81
C ALA A 36 0.08 25.03 27.03
N ALA A 37 -0.92 24.15 27.02
CA ALA A 37 -2.23 24.49 26.49
C ALA A 37 -2.77 25.68 27.30
N PRO A 38 -3.19 26.79 26.66
CA PRO A 38 -3.79 27.89 27.39
C PRO A 38 -5.09 27.42 28.04
N THR A 39 -5.17 27.55 29.36
CA THR A 39 -6.37 27.36 30.16
C THR A 39 -7.44 28.34 29.66
N PRO A 40 -8.65 27.89 29.27
CA PRO A 40 -9.67 28.81 28.79
C PRO A 40 -10.26 29.59 29.98
N ALA A 41 -9.92 30.88 30.07
CA ALA A 41 -10.78 31.85 30.73
C ALA A 41 -12.01 32.05 29.82
N GLY A 42 -13.19 31.77 30.37
CA GLY A 42 -14.43 31.83 29.62
C GLY A 42 -14.77 33.24 29.16
N ASP A 43 -15.17 33.35 27.89
CA ASP A 43 -16.10 34.38 27.41
C ASP A 43 -16.89 33.77 26.23
N PRO A 44 -18.23 33.88 26.17
CA PRO A 44 -19.03 33.21 25.16
C PRO A 44 -19.19 34.07 23.91
N GLY A 45 -18.71 33.57 22.78
CA GLY A 45 -19.27 33.92 21.48
C GLY A 45 -18.34 34.54 20.45
N VAL A 46 -17.28 33.84 20.04
CA VAL A 46 -16.75 33.93 18.67
C VAL A 46 -16.19 32.55 18.28
N PRO A 47 -16.62 31.90 17.18
CA PRO A 47 -15.99 30.66 16.74
C PRO A 47 -14.52 30.92 16.31
N PRO A 48 -13.55 30.11 16.76
CA PRO A 48 -12.14 30.35 16.45
C PRO A 48 -11.84 30.01 14.99
N VAL A 49 -11.23 30.98 14.30
CA VAL A 49 -10.55 30.79 13.02
C VAL A 49 -9.32 29.91 13.29
N SER A 50 -9.26 28.74 12.66
CA SER A 50 -8.12 27.83 12.78
C SER A 50 -6.92 28.39 12.04
N ASP A 51 -5.82 28.66 12.76
CA ASP A 51 -4.54 29.02 12.17
C ASP A 51 -3.93 27.82 11.44
N GLY A 52 -3.76 27.99 10.13
CA GLY A 52 -3.34 26.95 9.20
C GLY A 52 -1.90 26.50 9.42
N ALA A 53 -1.74 25.20 9.69
CA ALA A 53 -0.61 24.46 9.13
C ALA A 53 -0.55 24.73 7.60
N PRO A 54 0.63 24.75 6.96
CA PRO A 54 0.68 24.89 5.50
C PRO A 54 -0.20 23.80 4.91
N SER A 55 -1.33 24.24 4.37
CA SER A 55 -2.31 23.35 3.79
C SER A 55 -1.59 22.72 2.62
N ALA A 56 -1.32 21.42 2.73
CA ALA A 56 -0.87 20.65 1.57
C ALA A 56 -1.77 21.04 0.38
N PRO A 57 -1.23 21.15 -0.84
CA PRO A 57 -1.96 21.64 -1.99
C PRO A 57 -3.36 21.04 -1.99
N ARG A 58 -4.41 21.87 -2.11
CA ARG A 58 -5.78 21.37 -2.17
C ARG A 58 -5.90 20.48 -3.39
N VAL A 59 -5.80 19.17 -3.17
CA VAL A 59 -5.98 18.15 -4.20
C VAL A 59 -7.48 17.99 -4.38
N ASN A 60 -7.94 18.21 -5.60
CA ASN A 60 -9.33 17.98 -5.99
C ASN A 60 -9.47 16.60 -6.62
N CYS A 61 -10.58 15.94 -6.33
CA CYS A 61 -10.98 14.66 -6.89
C CYS A 61 -12.10 14.95 -7.89
N GLY A 62 -11.71 15.31 -9.12
CA GLY A 62 -12.60 15.93 -10.10
C GLY A 62 -13.08 17.30 -9.63
N ASP A 63 -14.40 17.50 -9.60
CA ASP A 63 -15.02 18.76 -9.18
C ASP A 63 -15.22 18.88 -7.65
N SER A 64 -14.78 17.87 -6.89
CA SER A 64 -15.02 17.79 -5.44
C SER A 64 -13.74 17.80 -4.64
N ALA A 65 -13.82 18.22 -3.38
CA ALA A 65 -12.71 18.09 -2.44
C ALA A 65 -12.41 16.61 -2.18
N CYS A 66 -11.14 16.22 -2.27
CA CYS A 66 -10.74 14.88 -1.88
C CYS A 66 -10.81 14.69 -0.36
N ARG A 67 -11.15 13.47 0.06
CA ARG A 67 -10.94 12.98 1.44
C ARG A 67 -9.96 11.82 1.43
N GLU A 68 -9.23 11.67 2.52
CA GLU A 68 -8.40 10.49 2.76
C GLU A 68 -9.29 9.26 2.99
N ILE A 69 -8.98 8.18 2.27
CA ILE A 69 -9.66 6.89 2.43
C ILE A 69 -8.69 5.76 2.81
N GLY A 70 -7.38 5.95 2.59
CA GLY A 70 -6.37 5.00 3.03
C GLY A 70 -4.99 5.64 3.09
N ALA A 71 -4.13 5.15 3.97
CA ALA A 71 -2.76 5.64 4.12
C ALA A 71 -1.81 4.51 4.50
N MET A 72 -0.58 4.61 4.01
CA MET A 72 0.53 3.71 4.33
C MET A 72 1.83 4.52 4.42
N THR A 73 2.87 3.96 5.03
CA THR A 73 4.23 4.49 4.96
C THR A 73 5.09 3.48 4.23
N VAL A 74 5.88 3.93 3.26
CA VAL A 74 6.76 3.09 2.43
C VAL A 74 8.00 3.89 2.05
N GLY A 75 9.19 3.32 2.21
CA GLY A 75 10.47 4.00 2.01
C GLY A 75 10.65 5.22 2.93
N GLY A 76 10.00 5.23 4.11
CA GLY A 76 10.00 6.38 5.02
C GLY A 76 9.12 7.56 4.58
N LEU A 77 8.36 7.42 3.49
CA LEU A 77 7.46 8.45 2.98
C LEU A 77 5.99 8.06 3.19
N PRO A 78 5.11 9.01 3.54
CA PRO A 78 3.68 8.76 3.58
C PRO A 78 3.12 8.59 2.16
N VAL A 79 2.28 7.59 1.97
CA VAL A 79 1.47 7.37 0.76
C VAL A 79 0.02 7.40 1.18
N VAL A 80 -0.73 8.34 0.62
CA VAL A 80 -2.12 8.62 1.00
C VAL A 80 -3.00 8.47 -0.23
N LEU A 81 -3.99 7.60 -0.14
CA LEU A 81 -5.05 7.48 -1.13
C LEU A 81 -6.18 8.45 -0.77
N LEU A 82 -6.41 9.38 -1.68
CA LEU A 82 -7.44 10.40 -1.63
C LEU A 82 -8.54 10.06 -2.63
N ALA A 83 -9.81 10.23 -2.26
CA ALA A 83 -10.94 10.02 -3.16
C ALA A 83 -12.09 10.98 -2.88
N ASP A 84 -12.99 11.13 -3.85
CA ASP A 84 -14.25 11.84 -3.68
C ASP A 84 -15.23 11.06 -2.78
N SER A 85 -16.43 11.62 -2.59
CA SER A 85 -17.44 11.00 -1.75
C SER A 85 -17.96 9.65 -2.25
N SER A 86 -17.88 9.43 -3.57
CA SER A 86 -18.33 8.20 -4.23
C SER A 86 -17.22 7.17 -4.47
N GLY A 87 -15.94 7.55 -4.27
CA GLY A 87 -14.78 6.72 -4.61
C GLY A 87 -14.53 6.60 -6.12
N LYS A 88 -15.19 7.41 -6.95
CA LYS A 88 -15.11 7.37 -8.42
C LYS A 88 -14.06 8.28 -9.01
N GLN A 89 -13.55 9.22 -8.23
CA GLN A 89 -12.43 10.08 -8.59
C GLN A 89 -11.41 10.01 -7.47
N GLY A 90 -10.14 9.79 -7.80
CA GLY A 90 -9.11 9.63 -6.79
C GLY A 90 -7.73 10.06 -7.24
N VAL A 91 -6.90 10.29 -6.23
CA VAL A 91 -5.52 10.73 -6.36
C VAL A 91 -4.70 9.98 -5.32
N VAL A 92 -3.54 9.45 -5.70
CA VAL A 92 -2.55 9.00 -4.71
C VAL A 92 -1.53 10.10 -4.47
N ARG A 93 -1.36 10.50 -3.23
CA ARG A 93 -0.35 11.46 -2.80
C ARG A 93 0.81 10.72 -2.17
N ILE A 94 2.02 10.99 -2.62
CA ILE A 94 3.25 10.35 -2.14
C ILE A 94 4.21 11.44 -1.65
N GLY A 95 4.59 11.37 -0.38
CA GLY A 95 5.31 12.46 0.30
C GLY A 95 4.42 13.70 0.49
N ALA A 96 5.06 14.86 0.59
CA ALA A 96 4.37 16.13 0.83
C ALA A 96 3.69 16.69 -0.42
N ASP A 97 4.40 16.66 -1.56
CA ASP A 97 4.06 17.52 -2.70
C ASP A 97 3.70 16.76 -3.98
N THR A 98 3.85 15.44 -4.01
CA THR A 98 3.62 14.67 -5.23
C THR A 98 2.26 14.02 -5.20
N ALA A 99 1.41 14.34 -6.18
CA ALA A 99 0.05 13.82 -6.31
C ALA A 99 -0.14 13.26 -7.72
N TYR A 100 -0.67 12.05 -7.82
CA TYR A 100 -0.93 11.34 -9.06
C TYR A 100 -2.42 11.07 -9.22
N PRO A 101 -3.12 11.74 -10.16
CA PRO A 101 -4.47 11.36 -10.55
C PRO A 101 -4.49 9.92 -11.04
N LEU A 102 -5.50 9.16 -10.65
CA LEU A 102 -5.58 7.74 -10.96
C LEU A 102 -6.30 7.50 -12.30
N ILE A 103 -5.60 6.91 -13.27
CA ILE A 103 -6.16 6.60 -14.59
C ILE A 103 -7.17 5.44 -14.54
N ILE A 104 -7.16 4.64 -13.46
CA ILE A 104 -8.14 3.55 -13.29
C ILE A 104 -9.56 4.05 -13.00
N ASN A 105 -9.73 5.30 -12.57
CA ASN A 105 -11.06 5.89 -12.37
C ASN A 105 -11.84 6.00 -13.69
N ASP A 106 -11.18 6.30 -14.80
CA ASP A 106 -11.77 6.34 -16.14
C ASP A 106 -12.28 4.95 -16.61
N ARG A 107 -11.86 3.88 -15.91
CA ARG A 107 -12.31 2.50 -16.15
C ARG A 107 -13.49 2.08 -15.27
N GLY A 108 -14.09 3.03 -14.55
CA GLY A 108 -15.26 2.82 -13.70
C GLY A 108 -14.94 2.20 -12.34
N VAL A 109 -13.67 2.20 -11.94
CA VAL A 109 -13.23 1.70 -10.63
C VAL A 109 -13.89 2.49 -9.49
N THR A 110 -14.30 1.77 -8.44
CA THR A 110 -14.66 2.37 -7.15
C THR A 110 -13.55 2.12 -6.14
N LEU A 111 -13.01 3.19 -5.56
CA LEU A 111 -12.00 3.15 -4.51
C LEU A 111 -12.63 2.98 -3.13
N LYS A 112 -12.00 2.18 -2.28
CA LYS A 112 -12.39 1.85 -0.91
C LYS A 112 -11.17 1.96 0.02
N GLY A 113 -11.37 1.82 1.33
CA GLY A 113 -10.28 2.01 2.29
C GLY A 113 -9.13 1.00 2.18
N ASP A 114 -9.37 -0.15 1.56
CA ASP A 114 -8.39 -1.21 1.29
C ASP A 114 -7.82 -1.18 -0.14
N SER A 115 -8.17 -0.15 -0.92
CA SER A 115 -7.70 0.04 -2.30
C SER A 115 -6.20 0.31 -2.41
N LEU A 116 -5.58 0.84 -1.35
CA LEU A 116 -4.14 1.12 -1.33
C LEU A 116 -3.37 -0.03 -0.70
N ARG A 117 -2.37 -0.55 -1.43
CA ARG A 117 -1.40 -1.52 -0.93
C ARG A 117 0.00 -1.14 -1.37
N CYS A 118 0.91 -0.97 -0.41
CA CYS A 118 2.31 -0.70 -0.68
C CYS A 118 3.18 -1.79 -0.07
N VAL A 119 4.30 -2.07 -0.72
CA VAL A 119 5.32 -3.01 -0.29
C VAL A 119 6.67 -2.29 -0.29
N ASP A 120 7.33 -2.33 0.86
CA ASP A 120 8.72 -1.92 1.01
C ASP A 120 9.66 -2.95 0.37
N GLY A 121 10.80 -2.49 -0.12
CA GLY A 121 11.80 -3.33 -0.77
C GLY A 121 13.02 -2.54 -1.18
N THR A 122 13.90 -3.15 -1.98
CA THR A 122 15.01 -2.44 -2.63
C THR A 122 14.51 -1.36 -3.58
N THR A 123 13.32 -1.58 -4.16
CA THR A 123 12.51 -0.60 -4.89
C THR A 123 11.09 -0.61 -4.33
N PRO A 124 10.67 0.43 -3.56
CA PRO A 124 9.31 0.55 -3.08
C PRO A 124 8.26 0.53 -4.20
N VAL A 125 7.14 -0.18 -3.97
CA VAL A 125 6.03 -0.31 -4.92
C VAL A 125 4.70 -0.08 -4.21
N CYS A 126 3.82 0.70 -4.82
CA CYS A 126 2.43 0.84 -4.41
C CYS A 126 1.48 0.44 -5.54
N LEU A 127 0.43 -0.28 -5.18
CA LEU A 127 -0.69 -0.66 -6.01
C LEU A 127 -1.94 0.03 -5.47
N VAL A 128 -2.60 0.80 -6.32
CA VAL A 128 -3.97 1.25 -6.07
C VAL A 128 -4.89 0.38 -6.90
N ARG A 129 -5.83 -0.31 -6.26
CA ARG A 129 -6.76 -1.23 -6.92
C ARG A 129 -8.18 -1.02 -6.47
N GLY A 130 -9.13 -1.34 -7.33
CA GLY A 130 -10.54 -1.35 -6.94
C GLY A 130 -11.40 -2.16 -7.88
N GLU A 131 -12.63 -2.37 -7.45
CA GLU A 131 -13.60 -3.16 -8.18
C GLU A 131 -14.22 -2.35 -9.32
N THR A 132 -14.46 -3.06 -10.41
CA THR A 132 -15.31 -2.67 -11.53
C THR A 132 -16.46 -3.69 -11.60
N GLY A 133 -17.50 -3.42 -12.39
CA GLY A 133 -18.56 -4.41 -12.63
C GLY A 133 -18.10 -5.71 -13.31
N ARG A 134 -16.82 -5.81 -13.73
CA ARG A 134 -16.27 -6.95 -14.48
C ARG A 134 -15.06 -7.63 -13.80
N GLY A 135 -14.60 -7.12 -12.66
CA GLY A 135 -13.38 -7.59 -12.01
C GLY A 135 -12.64 -6.46 -11.30
N VAL A 136 -11.36 -6.67 -10.98
CA VAL A 136 -10.50 -5.71 -10.29
C VAL A 136 -9.57 -5.04 -11.31
N THR A 137 -9.45 -3.73 -11.25
CA THR A 137 -8.43 -2.97 -12.01
C THR A 137 -7.46 -2.32 -11.02
N GLY A 138 -6.17 -2.32 -11.35
CA GLY A 138 -5.13 -1.76 -10.50
C GLY A 138 -4.10 -0.94 -11.27
N GLU A 139 -3.48 0.01 -10.58
CA GLU A 139 -2.50 0.96 -11.08
C GLU A 139 -1.26 0.94 -10.19
N LEU A 140 -0.08 1.01 -10.79
CA LEU A 140 1.19 0.87 -10.09
C LEU A 140 2.02 2.14 -10.06
N PHE A 141 2.57 2.40 -8.88
CA PHE A 141 3.53 3.45 -8.58
C PHE A 141 4.81 2.82 -8.06
N VAL A 142 5.96 3.20 -8.63
CA VAL A 142 7.26 2.59 -8.33
C VAL A 142 8.28 3.67 -8.03
N ALA A 143 9.06 3.50 -6.96
CA ALA A 143 10.14 4.41 -6.59
C ALA A 143 11.47 3.95 -7.16
N ARG A 144 11.92 4.55 -8.28
CA ARG A 144 13.23 4.26 -8.89
C ARG A 144 14.22 5.36 -8.57
N GLY A 145 15.33 5.01 -7.90
CA GLY A 145 16.34 5.99 -7.47
C GLY A 145 15.75 7.05 -6.52
N GLY A 146 14.79 6.66 -5.67
CA GLY A 146 14.08 7.57 -4.76
C GLY A 146 12.99 8.42 -5.41
N ILE A 147 12.81 8.34 -6.73
CA ILE A 147 11.79 9.10 -7.46
C ILE A 147 10.60 8.18 -7.76
N TRP A 148 9.43 8.56 -7.26
CA TRP A 148 8.18 7.89 -7.58
C TRP A 148 7.73 8.20 -9.00
N ARG A 149 7.16 7.20 -9.67
CA ARG A 149 6.58 7.32 -11.01
C ARG A 149 5.33 6.45 -11.09
N ASP A 150 4.31 6.96 -11.78
CA ASP A 150 3.26 6.13 -12.36
C ASP A 150 3.84 5.31 -13.51
N THR A 151 3.48 4.02 -13.58
CA THR A 151 3.84 3.12 -14.68
C THR A 151 2.98 3.33 -15.92
N GLY A 152 1.86 4.06 -15.82
CA GLY A 152 0.97 4.43 -16.91
C GLY A 152 0.19 3.27 -17.53
N LYS A 153 0.29 2.07 -16.94
CA LYS A 153 -0.35 0.85 -17.43
C LYS A 153 -1.18 0.21 -16.33
N PRO A 154 -2.52 0.17 -16.47
CA PRO A 154 -3.36 -0.52 -15.53
C PRO A 154 -3.35 -2.04 -15.77
N TYR A 155 -3.45 -2.78 -14.68
CA TYR A 155 -3.61 -4.23 -14.63
C TYR A 155 -5.08 -4.58 -14.41
N PHE A 156 -5.53 -5.71 -14.94
CA PHE A 156 -6.92 -6.15 -14.81
C PHE A 156 -7.00 -7.63 -14.46
N SER A 157 -7.82 -7.95 -13.47
CA SER A 157 -8.16 -9.30 -13.02
C SER A 157 -9.66 -9.51 -13.13
N ASP A 158 -10.09 -10.49 -13.92
CA ASP A 158 -11.49 -10.94 -13.95
C ASP A 158 -11.78 -12.05 -12.93
N ALA A 159 -10.77 -12.46 -12.16
CA ALA A 159 -10.83 -13.55 -11.19
C ALA A 159 -10.56 -13.09 -9.75
N GLY A 160 -10.70 -11.78 -9.47
CA GLY A 160 -10.95 -11.26 -8.13
C GLY A 160 -9.81 -10.53 -7.41
N THR A 161 -8.55 -10.59 -7.87
CA THR A 161 -7.45 -9.89 -7.17
C THR A 161 -6.27 -9.55 -8.07
N ILE A 162 -5.62 -8.43 -7.73
CA ILE A 162 -4.29 -8.03 -8.21
C ILE A 162 -3.45 -7.81 -6.97
N ALA A 163 -2.42 -8.60 -6.73
CA ALA A 163 -1.61 -8.54 -5.50
C ALA A 163 -0.17 -8.10 -5.78
N LEU A 164 0.53 -7.70 -4.71
CA LEU A 164 1.97 -7.40 -4.74
C LEU A 164 2.72 -8.41 -3.87
N HIS A 165 3.78 -9.03 -4.41
CA HIS A 165 4.68 -9.90 -3.65
C HIS A 165 6.01 -10.06 -4.38
N ASP A 166 7.12 -10.18 -3.65
CA ASP A 166 8.44 -10.48 -4.25
C ASP A 166 8.51 -11.97 -4.62
N VAL A 167 8.13 -12.30 -5.85
CA VAL A 167 8.09 -13.66 -6.39
C VAL A 167 9.43 -14.04 -7.00
N THR A 168 10.13 -13.07 -7.60
CA THR A 168 11.43 -13.24 -8.25
C THR A 168 12.61 -13.27 -7.27
N ALA A 169 12.37 -12.91 -6.00
CA ALA A 169 13.34 -12.86 -4.91
C ALA A 169 14.49 -11.85 -5.15
N ASP A 170 14.18 -10.72 -5.80
CA ASP A 170 15.14 -9.64 -6.07
C ASP A 170 14.97 -8.43 -5.12
N GLY A 171 14.04 -8.54 -4.16
CA GLY A 171 13.72 -7.49 -3.20
C GLY A 171 12.76 -6.43 -3.73
N VAL A 172 12.21 -6.60 -4.95
CA VAL A 172 11.18 -5.75 -5.53
C VAL A 172 9.87 -6.52 -5.62
N ALA A 173 8.76 -5.90 -5.23
CA ALA A 173 7.47 -6.56 -5.35
C ALA A 173 7.06 -6.71 -6.83
N ASP A 174 6.73 -7.93 -7.22
CA ASP A 174 6.10 -8.26 -8.50
C ASP A 174 4.58 -8.08 -8.44
N VAL A 175 3.97 -7.85 -9.61
CA VAL A 175 2.52 -7.76 -9.76
C VAL A 175 1.95 -9.12 -10.09
N ILE A 176 1.04 -9.61 -9.24
CA ILE A 176 0.35 -10.87 -9.43
C ILE A 176 -1.08 -10.58 -9.89
N VAL A 177 -1.42 -10.99 -11.11
CA VAL A 177 -2.76 -10.85 -11.68
C VAL A 177 -3.42 -12.22 -11.78
N VAL A 178 -4.52 -12.42 -11.06
CA VAL A 178 -5.30 -13.65 -11.17
C VAL A 178 -6.35 -13.48 -12.28
N ARG A 179 -6.43 -14.42 -13.22
CA ARG A 179 -7.42 -14.37 -14.30
C ARG A 179 -7.93 -15.75 -14.67
N HIS A 180 -9.11 -15.79 -15.27
CA HIS A 180 -9.60 -16.98 -15.94
C HIS A 180 -8.85 -17.19 -17.27
N GLU A 181 -8.60 -18.45 -17.61
CA GLU A 181 -8.08 -18.81 -18.92
C GLU A 181 -9.24 -19.12 -19.88
N CYS A 182 -9.64 -18.11 -20.65
CA CYS A 182 -10.86 -18.13 -21.44
C CYS A 182 -10.59 -18.16 -22.95
N PRO A 183 -10.06 -19.26 -23.52
CA PRO A 183 -9.80 -19.33 -24.95
C PRO A 183 -11.10 -19.18 -25.74
N GLY A 184 -11.18 -18.12 -26.56
CA GLY A 184 -12.33 -17.84 -27.43
C GLY A 184 -13.59 -17.36 -26.70
N ALA A 185 -13.50 -16.95 -25.43
CA ALA A 185 -14.62 -16.37 -24.69
C ALA A 185 -14.29 -14.97 -24.18
N GLN A 186 -15.30 -14.10 -24.14
CA GLN A 186 -15.15 -12.75 -23.60
C GLN A 186 -14.91 -12.79 -22.09
N SER A 187 -13.91 -12.05 -21.60
CA SER A 187 -13.67 -11.87 -20.15
C SER A 187 -14.92 -11.38 -19.43
N GLY A 188 -15.21 -11.99 -18.29
CA GLY A 188 -16.42 -11.69 -17.50
C GLY A 188 -17.73 -12.32 -18.02
N SER A 189 -17.70 -13.08 -19.12
CA SER A 189 -18.87 -13.90 -19.54
C SER A 189 -19.03 -15.11 -18.62
N ALA A 190 -20.25 -15.68 -18.52
CA ALA A 190 -20.51 -16.88 -17.73
C ALA A 190 -19.62 -18.07 -18.14
N ARG A 191 -19.35 -18.23 -19.45
CA ARG A 191 -18.43 -19.26 -19.95
C ARG A 191 -17.00 -19.03 -19.46
N CYS A 192 -16.57 -17.77 -19.40
CA CYS A 192 -15.23 -17.42 -18.93
C CYS A 192 -15.11 -17.59 -17.41
N GLN A 193 -16.13 -17.20 -16.65
CA GLN A 193 -16.18 -17.37 -15.20
C GLN A 193 -16.21 -18.84 -14.74
N ALA A 194 -16.57 -19.77 -15.63
CA ALA A 194 -16.51 -21.20 -15.37
C ALA A 194 -15.18 -21.85 -15.76
N ALA A 195 -14.26 -21.09 -16.38
CA ALA A 195 -12.97 -21.61 -16.82
C ALA A 195 -11.98 -21.72 -15.64
N PRO A 196 -10.94 -22.58 -15.74
CA PRO A 196 -9.86 -22.58 -14.77
C PRO A 196 -9.18 -21.21 -14.67
N VAL A 197 -8.63 -20.91 -13.50
CA VAL A 197 -7.87 -19.69 -13.24
C VAL A 197 -6.38 -19.97 -13.16
N LEU A 198 -5.59 -18.95 -13.46
CA LEU A 198 -4.15 -18.92 -13.22
C LEU A 198 -3.76 -17.54 -12.67
N ALA A 199 -2.57 -17.46 -12.08
CA ALA A 199 -1.96 -16.20 -11.72
C ALA A 199 -0.80 -15.92 -12.68
N GLU A 200 -0.83 -14.79 -13.41
CA GLU A 200 0.32 -14.29 -14.16
C GLU A 200 1.10 -13.30 -13.29
N VAL A 201 2.41 -13.42 -13.31
CA VAL A 201 3.34 -12.58 -12.55
C VAL A 201 4.09 -11.65 -13.50
N TYR A 202 4.11 -10.36 -13.17
CA TYR A 202 4.86 -9.34 -13.89
C TYR A 202 5.90 -8.71 -12.97
N ASP A 203 7.15 -8.78 -13.37
CA ASP A 203 8.25 -8.00 -12.83
C ASP A 203 8.07 -6.55 -13.29
N VAL A 204 8.15 -5.61 -12.33
CA VAL A 204 7.88 -4.18 -12.57
C VAL A 204 8.88 -3.53 -13.53
N ALA A 205 10.05 -4.14 -13.76
CA ALA A 205 11.09 -3.67 -14.66
C ALA A 205 11.17 -4.50 -15.96
N ARG A 206 10.95 -5.83 -15.90
CA ARG A 206 11.20 -6.77 -17.01
C ARG A 206 9.94 -7.25 -17.71
N GLY A 207 8.75 -7.01 -17.15
CA GLY A 207 7.48 -7.45 -17.72
C GLY A 207 7.11 -8.86 -17.27
N SER A 208 6.46 -9.64 -18.14
CA SER A 208 5.93 -10.96 -17.77
C SER A 208 7.04 -11.94 -17.37
N VAL A 209 6.88 -12.57 -16.20
CA VAL A 209 7.82 -13.55 -15.63
C VAL A 209 7.35 -14.97 -15.90
N GLY A 210 6.05 -15.20 -15.76
CA GLY A 210 5.44 -16.51 -15.92
C GLY A 210 4.08 -16.61 -15.26
N CYS A 211 3.47 -17.77 -15.43
CA CYS A 211 2.15 -18.09 -14.90
C CYS A 211 2.24 -19.27 -13.95
N THR A 212 1.30 -19.35 -13.02
CA THR A 212 1.13 -20.55 -12.21
C THR A 212 0.53 -21.71 -13.02
N ARG A 213 0.53 -22.88 -12.39
CA ARG A 213 -0.71 -23.62 -12.10
C ARG A 213 -2.02 -23.19 -12.78
N ARG A 214 -2.76 -24.07 -13.48
CA ARG A 214 -4.21 -23.91 -13.59
C ARG A 214 -4.83 -24.41 -12.29
N TYR A 215 -5.83 -23.70 -11.82
CA TYR A 215 -6.62 -23.99 -10.62
C TYR A 215 -8.10 -23.95 -10.97
N THR A 216 -8.90 -24.74 -10.26
CA THR A 216 -10.35 -24.77 -10.53
C THR A 216 -11.07 -23.58 -9.92
N ALA A 217 -10.49 -22.97 -8.88
CA ALA A 217 -11.00 -21.77 -8.24
C ALA A 217 -9.86 -20.87 -7.75
N PRO A 218 -10.06 -19.55 -7.68
CA PRO A 218 -9.04 -18.62 -7.16
C PRO A 218 -8.59 -18.93 -5.73
N SER A 219 -9.48 -19.45 -4.89
CA SER A 219 -9.20 -19.81 -3.50
C SER A 219 -8.16 -20.92 -3.33
N GLU A 220 -7.84 -21.66 -4.39
CA GLU A 220 -6.78 -22.67 -4.39
C GLU A 220 -5.37 -22.06 -4.53
N LEU A 221 -5.27 -20.77 -4.88
CA LEU A 221 -4.00 -20.05 -4.92
C LEU A 221 -3.49 -19.80 -3.50
N ARG A 222 -2.21 -20.05 -3.29
CA ARG A 222 -1.56 -19.84 -1.99
C ARG A 222 -1.70 -18.38 -1.54
N GLY A 223 -2.23 -18.16 -0.35
CA GLY A 223 -2.38 -16.84 0.26
C GLY A 223 -3.60 -16.05 -0.18
N TRP A 224 -4.53 -16.66 -0.93
CA TRP A 224 -5.77 -16.00 -1.36
C TRP A 224 -6.48 -15.24 -0.22
N PRO A 225 -6.95 -13.98 -0.44
CA PRO A 225 -6.91 -13.19 -1.68
C PRO A 225 -5.62 -12.37 -1.89
N ASP A 226 -4.74 -12.31 -0.90
CA ASP A 226 -3.43 -11.64 -0.97
C ASP A 226 -2.37 -12.66 -1.39
N VAL A 227 -2.50 -13.12 -2.64
CA VAL A 227 -1.73 -14.21 -3.23
C VAL A 227 -0.23 -14.06 -3.01
N ARG A 228 0.42 -15.11 -2.49
CA ARG A 228 1.86 -15.15 -2.17
C ARG A 228 2.51 -16.25 -2.98
N LEU A 229 3.18 -15.91 -4.09
CA LEU A 229 3.86 -16.86 -4.98
C LEU A 229 5.38 -16.84 -4.77
N THR A 230 6.06 -17.87 -5.25
CA THR A 230 7.51 -17.95 -5.33
C THR A 230 7.86 -18.32 -6.77
N ARG A 231 9.12 -18.10 -7.16
CA ARG A 231 9.59 -18.50 -8.49
C ARG A 231 9.34 -19.97 -8.82
N ALA A 232 9.31 -20.86 -7.82
CA ALA A 232 9.02 -22.29 -7.99
C ALA A 232 7.56 -22.58 -8.37
N ASP A 233 6.64 -21.65 -8.14
CA ASP A 233 5.23 -21.78 -8.52
C ASP A 233 5.00 -21.44 -10.00
N LEU A 234 6.01 -20.87 -10.68
CA LEU A 234 5.88 -20.30 -12.03
C LEU A 234 6.39 -21.24 -13.13
N ARG A 235 5.80 -21.07 -14.30
CA ARG A 235 6.14 -21.71 -15.57
C ARG A 235 5.81 -20.76 -16.73
N ALA A 236 6.11 -21.19 -17.96
CA ALA A 236 5.65 -20.47 -19.15
C ALA A 236 4.12 -20.30 -19.15
N CYS A 237 3.66 -19.10 -19.52
CA CYS A 237 2.24 -18.83 -19.70
C CYS A 237 1.71 -19.53 -20.96
N PRO A 238 0.43 -19.97 -20.93
CA PRO A 238 -0.25 -20.54 -22.10
C PRO A 238 -0.51 -19.50 -23.20
#